data_AF-A0AA96GFW2-F1
#
_entry.id   AF-A0AA96GFW2-F1
#
_cell.length_a   1.000
_cell.length_b   1.000
_cell.length_c   1.000
_cell.angle_alpha   90.00
_cell.angle_beta   90.00
_cell.angle_gamma   90.00
#
_symmetry.space_group_name_H-M   'P 1'
#
loop_
_entity.id
_entity.type
_entity.pdbx_description
1 polymer ?
#
loop_
_entity_poly.entity_id
_entity_poly.type
_entity_poly.pdbx_seq_one_letter_code
_entity_poly.pdbx_strand_id
1 'polypeptide(L)'
;MKKQLFEGPKLFIVGITLSIMFWGIYDHIIYAEEVPVKEFSITVEEMTITLLEDPKKDVPVWAYALKGEKPSVPGPVIRVNKGDLVKVHFTNTHHLPHTMHFHGVHPFNMDGNGQRAMGREQLQMPGESYTYEWMAEDPGYYLYHCHFDTANHMDHGMYGLFVVEDPTWPQVDQEFVTFWDEWDTNDDGHYDTHTINSRSAPDYSPMKTNVGDRVRIVLANIGFEFHTPHLHGQKWIEVNAGNPRLPGWDNPNGVISIGPAEIKVVEFVTNHAGTWLFHCHVVPHVADDRKYPRGMLTQLKVSGESHMSSTQPARNQSVQEDQSGVSRNSQVASIPDYQGREFPSGLADRGYDVYDKNCKACHGALAKGEYGPALQQNPILQNNGMFWTTILKGRGNMPAWEDRLTSQQIADVQAYLKTLKPAPPP
;
A
#
# COMPACT_ATOMS: atom_id res chain seq x y z
N MET A 1 23.80 -82.09 -11.26
CA MET A 1 22.34 -81.82 -11.35
C MET A 1 21.69 -82.22 -10.02
N LYS A 2 20.87 -81.33 -9.43
CA LYS A 2 19.96 -81.53 -8.29
C LYS A 2 20.56 -81.74 -6.88
N LYS A 3 20.15 -80.81 -5.99
CA LYS A 3 19.57 -80.94 -4.62
C LYS A 3 20.16 -81.96 -3.63
N GLN A 4 20.47 -81.49 -2.41
CA GLN A 4 19.89 -81.88 -1.10
C GLN A 4 20.63 -81.10 0.02
N LEU A 5 19.94 -80.31 0.87
CA LEU A 5 19.28 -80.67 2.14
C LEU A 5 20.22 -81.36 3.13
N PHE A 6 20.50 -80.70 4.27
CA PHE A 6 20.91 -81.36 5.51
C PHE A 6 20.21 -80.69 6.71
N GLU A 7 19.43 -81.49 7.42
CA GLU A 7 18.81 -81.19 8.71
C GLU A 7 19.66 -81.75 9.86
N GLY A 8 19.69 -81.01 10.97
CA GLY A 8 19.83 -81.51 12.34
C GLY A 8 21.24 -81.86 12.84
N PRO A 9 21.52 -81.74 14.16
CA PRO A 9 20.60 -82.09 15.25
C PRO A 9 20.44 -81.05 16.40
N LYS A 10 19.47 -81.33 17.28
CA LYS A 10 19.13 -80.57 18.50
C LYS A 10 19.81 -81.16 19.77
N LEU A 11 20.17 -80.23 20.67
CA LEU A 11 20.24 -80.27 22.15
C LEU A 11 21.09 -81.34 22.89
N PHE A 12 21.92 -80.91 23.85
CA PHE A 12 21.63 -81.08 25.29
C PHE A 12 22.45 -80.13 26.19
N ILE A 13 21.82 -79.78 27.30
CA ILE A 13 22.09 -78.75 28.32
C ILE A 13 23.04 -79.28 29.41
N VAL A 14 23.95 -78.45 29.94
CA VAL A 14 24.22 -78.34 31.40
C VAL A 14 24.60 -76.89 31.72
N GLY A 15 23.80 -76.25 32.57
CA GLY A 15 23.95 -74.87 32.97
C GLY A 15 25.07 -74.63 33.99
N ILE A 16 25.65 -73.43 33.91
CA ILE A 16 26.41 -72.82 35.00
C ILE A 16 25.74 -71.47 35.29
N THR A 17 25.34 -71.30 36.54
CA THR A 17 24.57 -70.20 37.09
C THR A 17 25.38 -68.91 37.25
N LEU A 18 24.88 -67.87 36.59
CA LEU A 18 24.74 -66.45 36.97
C LEU A 18 25.75 -65.79 37.94
N SER A 19 26.45 -64.76 37.46
CA SER A 19 26.57 -63.46 38.16
C SER A 19 26.88 -62.33 37.17
N ILE A 20 26.18 -61.22 37.40
CA ILE A 20 25.88 -60.07 36.54
C ILE A 20 27.06 -59.09 36.42
N MET A 21 27.30 -58.51 35.24
CA MET A 21 27.67 -57.09 35.13
C MET A 21 27.27 -56.53 33.74
N PHE A 22 26.49 -55.46 33.76
CA PHE A 22 25.92 -54.74 32.64
C PHE A 22 26.98 -54.16 31.70
N TRP A 23 26.88 -54.44 30.40
CA TRP A 23 27.37 -53.56 29.34
C TRP A 23 26.23 -53.35 28.34
N GLY A 24 25.71 -52.13 28.32
CA GLY A 24 24.54 -51.72 27.56
C GLY A 24 24.79 -51.72 26.06
N ILE A 25 23.90 -52.38 25.32
CA ILE A 25 23.70 -52.17 23.91
C ILE A 25 22.92 -50.86 23.80
N TYR A 26 23.57 -49.78 23.38
CA TYR A 26 22.88 -48.55 22.98
C TYR A 26 22.21 -48.82 21.62
N ASP A 27 20.92 -49.14 21.67
CA ASP A 27 20.04 -48.94 20.53
C ASP A 27 20.00 -47.44 20.22
N HIS A 28 20.71 -47.01 19.17
CA HIS A 28 20.45 -45.72 18.54
C HIS A 28 19.15 -45.82 17.75
N ILE A 29 18.03 -45.73 18.47
CA ILE A 29 16.77 -45.31 17.87
C ILE A 29 16.98 -43.84 17.49
N ILE A 30 17.31 -43.59 16.22
CA ILE A 30 17.15 -42.28 15.61
C ILE A 30 15.65 -42.07 15.52
N TYR A 31 15.09 -41.30 16.44
CA TYR A 31 13.76 -40.72 16.24
C TYR A 31 13.88 -39.82 15.02
N ALA A 32 13.30 -40.21 13.89
CA ALA A 32 13.05 -39.28 12.80
C ALA A 32 12.13 -38.20 13.38
N GLU A 33 12.65 -36.99 13.54
CA GLU A 33 11.83 -35.84 13.92
C GLU A 33 10.77 -35.68 12.83
N GLU A 34 9.49 -35.85 13.21
CA GLU A 34 8.39 -35.67 12.27
C GLU A 34 8.39 -34.22 11.79
N VAL A 35 8.74 -34.01 10.52
CA VAL A 35 8.72 -32.69 9.90
C VAL A 35 7.29 -32.17 9.93
N PRO A 36 7.01 -30.99 10.54
CA PRO A 36 5.68 -30.43 10.54
C PRO A 36 5.22 -30.16 9.10
N VAL A 37 4.03 -30.65 8.76
CA VAL A 37 3.44 -30.44 7.42
C VAL A 37 2.40 -29.32 7.49
N LYS A 38 2.51 -28.35 6.58
CA LYS A 38 1.55 -27.25 6.40
C LYS A 38 0.87 -27.40 5.06
N GLU A 39 -0.44 -27.69 5.09
CA GLU A 39 -1.23 -27.92 3.88
C GLU A 39 -2.22 -26.78 3.63
N PHE A 40 -2.28 -26.32 2.39
CA PHE A 40 -3.19 -25.28 1.91
C PHE A 40 -3.94 -25.81 0.69
N SER A 41 -5.24 -25.50 0.57
CA SER A 41 -6.04 -25.83 -0.61
C SER A 41 -6.54 -24.55 -1.25
N ILE A 42 -6.13 -24.27 -2.48
CA ILE A 42 -6.38 -23.00 -3.15
C ILE A 42 -7.09 -23.23 -4.48
N THR A 43 -8.14 -22.44 -4.72
CA THR A 43 -8.89 -22.37 -5.97
C THR A 43 -8.74 -21.00 -6.64
N VAL A 44 -9.28 -20.85 -7.84
CA VAL A 44 -9.39 -19.55 -8.52
C VAL A 44 -10.86 -19.20 -8.70
N GLU A 45 -11.27 -18.06 -8.14
CA GLU A 45 -12.66 -17.61 -8.16
C GLU A 45 -12.76 -16.22 -8.78
N GLU A 46 -13.76 -16.01 -9.63
CA GLU A 46 -14.08 -14.68 -10.14
C GLU A 46 -14.86 -13.90 -9.09
N MET A 47 -14.48 -12.65 -8.89
CA MET A 47 -15.25 -11.70 -8.09
C MET A 47 -15.10 -10.30 -8.63
N THR A 48 -15.87 -9.36 -8.08
CA THR A 48 -15.71 -7.93 -8.35
C THR A 48 -15.24 -7.26 -7.08
N ILE A 49 -14.22 -6.42 -7.19
CA ILE A 49 -13.79 -5.53 -6.11
C ILE A 49 -14.04 -4.08 -6.50
N THR A 50 -14.27 -3.24 -5.49
CA THR A 50 -14.41 -1.79 -5.68
C THR A 50 -13.10 -1.13 -5.26
N LEU A 51 -12.38 -0.51 -6.18
CA LEU A 51 -11.13 0.19 -5.88
C LEU A 51 -11.40 1.57 -5.25
N LEU A 52 -12.46 2.23 -5.70
CA LEU A 52 -12.90 3.57 -5.29
C LEU A 52 -14.44 3.67 -5.37
N GLU A 53 -15.11 4.32 -4.42
CA GLU A 53 -16.57 4.42 -4.38
C GLU A 53 -17.11 5.67 -5.11
N ASP A 54 -16.34 6.75 -5.21
CA ASP A 54 -16.72 7.99 -5.92
C ASP A 54 -15.57 8.51 -6.81
N PRO A 55 -15.68 8.54 -8.15
CA PRO A 55 -16.66 7.74 -8.90
C PRO A 55 -16.41 6.27 -8.61
N LYS A 56 -17.48 5.47 -8.71
CA LYS A 56 -17.38 4.04 -8.45
C LYS A 56 -16.51 3.37 -9.50
N LYS A 57 -15.44 2.70 -9.06
CA LYS A 57 -14.52 1.91 -9.89
C LYS A 57 -14.58 0.45 -9.44
N ASP A 58 -15.46 -0.30 -10.06
CA ASP A 58 -15.59 -1.74 -9.87
C ASP A 58 -14.78 -2.46 -10.95
N VAL A 59 -13.89 -3.38 -10.54
CA VAL A 59 -13.08 -4.18 -11.47
C VAL A 59 -13.35 -5.67 -11.27
N PRO A 60 -13.50 -6.45 -12.35
CA PRO A 60 -13.52 -7.91 -12.27
C PRO A 60 -12.11 -8.42 -11.93
N VAL A 61 -12.03 -9.39 -11.04
CA VAL A 61 -10.76 -9.99 -10.61
C VAL A 61 -10.88 -11.51 -10.55
N TRP A 62 -9.74 -12.18 -10.71
CA TRP A 62 -9.56 -13.61 -10.55
C TRP A 62 -8.77 -13.84 -9.27
N ALA A 63 -9.46 -14.08 -8.16
CA ALA A 63 -8.82 -14.18 -6.87
C ALA A 63 -8.34 -15.62 -6.58
N TYR A 64 -7.14 -15.75 -6.02
CA TYR A 64 -6.77 -16.98 -5.33
C TYR A 64 -7.61 -17.10 -4.05
N ALA A 65 -8.35 -18.21 -3.91
CA ALA A 65 -9.24 -18.44 -2.79
C ALA A 65 -8.72 -19.58 -1.92
N LEU A 66 -8.41 -19.29 -0.65
CA LEU A 66 -8.06 -20.32 0.32
C LEU A 66 -9.33 -21.02 0.81
N LYS A 67 -9.33 -22.36 0.81
CA LYS A 67 -10.47 -23.16 1.24
C LYS A 67 -10.93 -22.77 2.66
N GLY A 68 -12.19 -22.37 2.78
CA GLY A 68 -12.81 -21.95 4.04
C GLY A 68 -12.77 -20.44 4.28
N GLU A 69 -12.09 -19.69 3.42
CA GLU A 69 -12.05 -18.23 3.42
C GLU A 69 -12.82 -17.68 2.22
N LYS A 70 -13.13 -16.38 2.26
CA LYS A 70 -13.69 -15.70 1.08
C LYS A 70 -12.55 -15.40 0.11
N PRO A 71 -12.80 -15.44 -1.21
CA PRO A 71 -11.84 -14.93 -2.18
C PRO A 71 -11.49 -13.47 -1.86
N SER A 72 -10.22 -13.11 -2.03
CA SER A 72 -9.72 -11.78 -1.77
C SER A 72 -8.65 -11.38 -2.79
N VAL A 73 -8.55 -10.08 -3.02
CA VAL A 73 -7.40 -9.45 -3.65
C VAL A 73 -6.90 -8.36 -2.69
N PRO A 74 -5.62 -8.39 -2.28
CA PRO A 74 -4.62 -9.44 -2.52
C PRO A 74 -5.08 -10.82 -2.03
N GLY A 75 -4.47 -11.87 -2.60
CA GLY A 75 -4.72 -13.24 -2.19
C GLY A 75 -4.29 -13.53 -0.74
N PRO A 76 -4.67 -14.70 -0.20
CA PRO A 76 -4.40 -15.09 1.18
C PRO A 76 -2.90 -15.11 1.49
N VAL A 77 -2.50 -14.63 2.68
CA VAL A 77 -1.11 -14.77 3.13
C VAL A 77 -0.86 -16.23 3.52
N ILE A 78 0.02 -16.90 2.78
CA ILE A 78 0.47 -18.26 3.10
C ILE A 78 1.68 -18.12 4.02
N ARG A 79 1.53 -18.50 5.29
CA ARG A 79 2.57 -18.35 6.32
C ARG A 79 2.94 -19.69 6.94
N VAL A 80 4.23 -19.99 6.95
CA VAL A 80 4.81 -21.22 7.48
C VAL A 80 6.07 -20.90 8.28
N ASN A 81 6.57 -21.86 9.05
CA ASN A 81 7.86 -21.71 9.74
C ASN A 81 8.99 -22.31 8.90
N LYS A 82 10.20 -21.81 9.16
CA LYS A 82 11.42 -22.43 8.70
C LYS A 82 11.46 -23.90 9.12
N GLY A 83 11.66 -24.79 8.15
CA GLY A 83 11.73 -26.24 8.33
C GLY A 83 10.38 -26.94 8.19
N ASP A 84 9.27 -26.22 7.98
CA ASP A 84 7.99 -26.85 7.63
C ASP A 84 8.06 -27.48 6.22
N LEU A 85 7.41 -28.64 6.04
CA LEU A 85 7.07 -29.16 4.71
C LEU A 85 5.80 -28.46 4.24
N VAL A 86 5.90 -27.65 3.20
CA VAL A 86 4.79 -26.90 2.63
C VAL A 86 4.12 -27.74 1.54
N LYS A 87 2.79 -27.82 1.56
CA LYS A 87 1.98 -28.39 0.48
C LYS A 87 0.86 -27.44 0.09
N VAL A 88 0.84 -27.00 -1.17
CA VAL A 88 -0.23 -26.18 -1.72
C VAL A 88 -0.95 -26.98 -2.80
N HIS A 89 -2.16 -27.44 -2.47
CA HIS A 89 -3.07 -28.10 -3.40
C HIS A 89 -3.83 -27.05 -4.20
N PHE A 90 -3.31 -26.71 -5.37
CA PHE A 90 -3.95 -25.78 -6.29
C PHE A 90 -4.91 -26.50 -7.22
N THR A 91 -6.14 -26.00 -7.35
CA THR A 91 -7.13 -26.50 -8.32
C THR A 91 -7.67 -25.35 -9.13
N ASN A 92 -7.51 -25.41 -10.45
CA ASN A 92 -8.04 -24.38 -11.33
C ASN A 92 -9.55 -24.58 -11.55
N THR A 93 -10.37 -23.84 -10.80
CA THR A 93 -11.83 -23.80 -10.95
C THR A 93 -12.31 -22.77 -11.97
N HIS A 94 -11.41 -21.98 -12.53
CA HIS A 94 -11.70 -20.95 -13.52
C HIS A 94 -11.74 -21.51 -14.94
N HIS A 95 -12.29 -20.76 -15.90
CA HIS A 95 -12.38 -21.17 -17.30
C HIS A 95 -11.14 -20.84 -18.14
N LEU A 96 -10.19 -20.08 -17.60
CA LEU A 96 -8.86 -19.81 -18.19
C LEU A 96 -7.79 -20.69 -17.54
N PRO A 97 -6.68 -21.02 -18.24
CA PRO A 97 -5.52 -21.64 -17.62
C PRO A 97 -4.90 -20.75 -16.55
N HIS A 98 -4.42 -21.34 -15.46
CA HIS A 98 -3.79 -20.63 -14.35
C HIS A 98 -2.62 -21.42 -13.77
N THR A 99 -1.71 -20.71 -13.08
CA THR A 99 -0.65 -21.30 -12.26
C THR A 99 -0.61 -20.64 -10.89
N MET A 100 0.26 -21.15 -10.01
CA MET A 100 0.72 -20.41 -8.83
C MET A 100 2.24 -20.44 -8.84
N HIS A 101 2.86 -19.34 -9.27
CA HIS A 101 4.30 -19.15 -9.19
C HIS A 101 4.67 -18.58 -7.83
N PHE A 102 5.57 -19.26 -7.12
CA PHE A 102 6.09 -18.79 -5.85
C PHE A 102 7.45 -18.15 -6.09
N HIS A 103 7.72 -17.01 -5.47
CA HIS A 103 9.09 -16.54 -5.29
C HIS A 103 9.74 -17.32 -4.13
N GLY A 104 11.05 -17.12 -3.97
CA GLY A 104 11.84 -17.76 -2.92
C GLY A 104 12.63 -18.95 -3.43
N VAL A 105 12.85 -19.93 -2.56
CA VAL A 105 13.71 -21.08 -2.85
C VAL A 105 12.87 -22.35 -2.88
N HIS A 106 12.78 -22.95 -4.06
CA HIS A 106 12.08 -24.21 -4.28
C HIS A 106 12.67 -24.94 -5.50
N PRO A 107 12.43 -26.25 -5.63
CA PRO A 107 12.79 -27.00 -6.83
C PRO A 107 12.06 -26.50 -8.08
N PHE A 108 12.63 -26.76 -9.26
CA PHE A 108 12.03 -26.40 -10.55
C PHE A 108 10.61 -26.97 -10.74
N ASN A 109 10.36 -28.19 -10.24
CA ASN A 109 9.03 -28.79 -10.37
C ASN A 109 7.97 -28.15 -9.43
N MET A 110 8.34 -27.15 -8.61
CA MET A 110 7.45 -26.42 -7.72
C MET A 110 7.38 -24.92 -8.04
N ASP A 111 7.90 -24.54 -9.21
CA ASP A 111 8.09 -23.15 -9.59
C ASP A 111 6.79 -22.43 -9.95
N GLY A 112 5.88 -23.09 -10.66
CA GLY A 112 4.64 -22.50 -11.16
C GLY A 112 4.82 -21.61 -12.39
N ASN A 113 5.94 -21.71 -13.12
CA ASN A 113 6.29 -20.82 -14.23
C ASN A 113 5.34 -20.88 -15.44
N GLY A 114 4.52 -21.92 -15.56
CA GLY A 114 3.50 -22.03 -16.60
C GLY A 114 4.02 -21.96 -18.04
N GLN A 115 5.33 -22.09 -18.27
CA GLN A 115 5.93 -21.81 -19.57
C GLN A 115 5.58 -22.91 -20.58
N ARG A 116 4.73 -22.53 -21.55
CA ARG A 116 4.35 -23.37 -22.70
C ARG A 116 5.56 -23.86 -23.50
N ALA A 117 6.64 -23.07 -23.56
CA ALA A 117 7.87 -23.40 -24.29
C ALA A 117 8.69 -24.53 -23.64
N MET A 118 8.43 -24.84 -22.35
CA MET A 118 9.13 -25.89 -21.59
C MET A 118 8.27 -27.13 -21.30
N GLY A 119 7.13 -27.29 -21.99
CA GLY A 119 6.37 -28.56 -21.96
C GLY A 119 5.09 -28.59 -21.12
N ARG A 120 4.54 -27.42 -20.72
CA ARG A 120 3.32 -27.28 -19.88
C ARG A 120 3.48 -27.74 -18.43
N GLU A 121 4.68 -27.98 -17.95
CA GLU A 121 4.91 -28.37 -16.55
C GLU A 121 4.37 -27.25 -15.63
N GLN A 122 3.46 -27.61 -14.73
CA GLN A 122 2.76 -26.72 -13.78
C GLN A 122 1.75 -25.71 -14.36
N LEU A 123 1.32 -25.82 -15.63
CA LEU A 123 0.14 -25.07 -16.12
C LEU A 123 -1.14 -25.89 -15.89
N GLN A 124 -2.09 -25.38 -15.08
CA GLN A 124 -3.36 -26.07 -14.84
C GLN A 124 -4.43 -25.55 -15.80
N MET A 125 -4.95 -26.42 -16.65
CA MET A 125 -6.15 -26.13 -17.44
C MET A 125 -7.40 -26.10 -16.54
N PRO A 126 -8.54 -25.58 -17.03
CA PRO A 126 -9.79 -25.64 -16.27
C PRO A 126 -10.12 -27.05 -15.77
N GLY A 127 -10.35 -27.17 -14.46
CA GLY A 127 -10.64 -28.41 -13.76
C GLY A 127 -9.42 -29.24 -13.35
N GLU A 128 -8.21 -28.86 -13.74
CA GLU A 128 -6.98 -29.57 -13.35
C GLU A 128 -6.45 -29.08 -12.00
N SER A 129 -5.73 -29.96 -11.32
CA SER A 129 -5.08 -29.68 -10.03
C SER A 129 -3.58 -29.97 -10.10
N TYR A 130 -2.82 -29.27 -9.27
CA TYR A 130 -1.40 -29.50 -9.05
C TYR A 130 -1.07 -29.28 -7.57
N THR A 131 -0.15 -30.09 -7.04
CA THR A 131 0.33 -29.92 -5.66
C THR A 131 1.76 -29.42 -5.71
N TYR A 132 1.98 -28.20 -5.22
CA TYR A 132 3.30 -27.65 -4.97
C TYR A 132 3.78 -28.15 -3.61
N GLU A 133 4.97 -28.74 -3.53
CA GLU A 133 5.50 -29.35 -2.31
C GLU A 133 7.00 -29.11 -2.15
N TRP A 134 7.41 -28.41 -1.10
CA TRP A 134 8.83 -28.13 -0.81
C TRP A 134 9.09 -27.88 0.67
N MET A 135 10.35 -28.00 1.07
CA MET A 135 10.81 -27.62 2.41
C MET A 135 11.04 -26.12 2.47
N ALA A 136 10.45 -25.44 3.46
CA ALA A 136 10.64 -24.02 3.68
C ALA A 136 11.95 -23.74 4.45
N GLU A 137 13.10 -23.83 3.78
CA GLU A 137 14.42 -23.71 4.44
C GLU A 137 14.92 -22.27 4.60
N ASP A 138 14.50 -21.38 3.70
CA ASP A 138 14.96 -19.99 3.61
C ASP A 138 13.90 -19.02 4.11
N PRO A 139 14.07 -18.46 5.33
CA PRO A 139 13.18 -17.44 5.86
C PRO A 139 13.09 -16.23 4.94
N GLY A 140 11.92 -15.60 4.93
CA GLY A 140 11.71 -14.37 4.18
C GLY A 140 10.25 -14.11 3.83
N TYR A 141 10.03 -12.93 3.25
CA TYR A 141 8.79 -12.55 2.60
C TYR A 141 8.96 -12.69 1.09
N TYR A 142 8.06 -13.43 0.45
CA TYR A 142 8.10 -13.78 -0.96
C TYR A 142 6.73 -13.49 -1.59
N LEU A 143 6.71 -13.10 -2.86
CA LEU A 143 5.47 -13.01 -3.61
C LEU A 143 5.03 -14.41 -4.07
N TYR A 144 3.75 -14.57 -4.34
CA TYR A 144 3.30 -15.58 -5.29
C TYR A 144 2.29 -14.95 -6.26
N HIS A 145 2.26 -15.40 -7.50
CA HIS A 145 1.36 -14.84 -8.53
C HIS A 145 1.15 -15.81 -9.71
N CYS A 146 0.21 -15.50 -10.60
CA CYS A 146 0.00 -16.30 -11.81
C CYS A 146 1.12 -16.04 -12.84
N HIS A 147 1.50 -17.06 -13.62
CA HIS A 147 2.50 -16.98 -14.68
C HIS A 147 1.95 -17.41 -16.07
N PHE A 148 0.63 -17.51 -16.20
CA PHE A 148 -0.06 -17.57 -17.49
C PHE A 148 -0.55 -16.17 -17.84
N ASP A 149 -0.20 -15.67 -19.03
CA ASP A 149 -0.52 -14.30 -19.48
C ASP A 149 -0.31 -13.27 -18.36
N THR A 150 0.91 -13.29 -17.81
CA THR A 150 1.24 -12.77 -16.49
C THR A 150 0.74 -11.35 -16.25
N ALA A 151 0.92 -10.43 -17.21
CA ALA A 151 0.49 -9.05 -17.06
C ALA A 151 -1.03 -8.95 -16.84
N ASN A 152 -1.82 -9.61 -17.69
CA ASN A 152 -3.27 -9.62 -17.62
C ASN A 152 -3.78 -10.30 -16.34
N HIS A 153 -3.22 -11.47 -15.98
CA HIS A 153 -3.66 -12.20 -14.79
C HIS A 153 -3.31 -11.47 -13.49
N MET A 154 -2.15 -10.82 -13.43
CA MET A 154 -1.77 -9.99 -12.28
C MET A 154 -2.64 -8.74 -12.15
N ASP A 155 -2.95 -8.07 -13.27
CA ASP A 155 -3.87 -6.93 -13.31
C ASP A 155 -5.30 -7.32 -12.86
N HIS A 156 -5.69 -8.59 -13.07
CA HIS A 156 -6.91 -9.18 -12.51
C HIS A 156 -6.73 -9.68 -11.05
N GLY A 157 -5.70 -9.25 -10.32
CA GLY A 157 -5.55 -9.52 -8.88
C GLY A 157 -4.93 -10.88 -8.50
N MET A 158 -4.34 -11.62 -9.44
CA MET A 158 -3.76 -12.94 -9.18
C MET A 158 -2.39 -12.88 -8.52
N TYR A 159 -2.35 -12.44 -7.27
CA TYR A 159 -1.11 -12.33 -6.49
C TYR A 159 -1.37 -12.43 -4.98
N GLY A 160 -0.32 -12.69 -4.21
CA GLY A 160 -0.34 -12.66 -2.74
C GLY A 160 1.04 -12.80 -2.14
N LEU A 161 1.08 -13.07 -0.83
CA LEU A 161 2.33 -13.14 -0.05
C LEU A 161 2.53 -14.56 0.51
N PHE A 162 3.71 -15.11 0.27
CA PHE A 162 4.23 -16.30 0.94
C PHE A 162 5.29 -15.89 1.97
N VAL A 163 5.16 -16.37 3.21
CA VAL A 163 6.05 -16.00 4.31
C VAL A 163 6.62 -17.26 4.94
N VAL A 164 7.94 -17.35 4.97
CA VAL A 164 8.68 -18.33 5.76
C VAL A 164 9.23 -17.62 6.99
N GLU A 165 8.58 -17.82 8.13
CA GLU A 165 9.01 -17.23 9.39
C GLU A 165 10.20 -17.97 9.97
N ASP A 166 11.19 -17.24 10.45
CA ASP A 166 12.14 -17.78 11.41
C ASP A 166 11.61 -17.45 12.82
N PRO A 167 11.32 -18.45 13.69
CA PRO A 167 10.92 -18.22 15.09
C PRO A 167 11.89 -17.35 15.88
N THR A 168 13.10 -17.22 15.35
CA THR A 168 14.20 -16.46 15.89
C THR A 168 14.08 -14.96 15.55
N TRP A 169 13.27 -14.53 14.57
CA TRP A 169 13.09 -13.12 14.21
C TRP A 169 12.66 -12.23 15.38
N PRO A 170 13.04 -10.93 15.37
CA PRO A 170 12.56 -9.97 16.35
C PRO A 170 11.05 -9.91 16.31
N GLN A 171 10.44 -10.08 17.48
CA GLN A 171 8.99 -9.97 17.65
C GLN A 171 8.57 -8.51 17.56
N VAL A 172 7.43 -8.28 16.94
CA VAL A 172 6.80 -6.97 16.80
C VAL A 172 5.38 -7.04 17.37
N ASP A 173 4.88 -5.91 17.87
CA ASP A 173 3.54 -5.84 18.45
C ASP A 173 2.46 -5.78 17.36
N GLN A 174 2.80 -5.19 16.21
CA GLN A 174 1.93 -5.12 15.03
C GLN A 174 2.73 -5.37 13.75
N GLU A 175 2.17 -6.18 12.85
CA GLU A 175 2.69 -6.37 11.50
C GLU A 175 1.59 -6.04 10.49
N PHE A 176 1.91 -5.16 9.53
CA PHE A 176 1.02 -4.81 8.43
C PHE A 176 1.64 -5.23 7.11
N VAL A 177 0.82 -5.74 6.20
CA VAL A 177 1.21 -6.00 4.82
C VAL A 177 0.51 -5.00 3.92
N THR A 178 1.27 -4.38 3.03
CA THR A 178 0.77 -3.41 2.06
C THR A 178 1.21 -3.82 0.67
N PHE A 179 0.23 -4.08 -0.20
CA PHE A 179 0.42 -4.32 -1.62
C PHE A 179 0.25 -3.00 -2.36
N TRP A 180 1.24 -2.64 -3.15
CA TRP A 180 1.27 -1.44 -3.99
C TRP A 180 1.01 -1.89 -5.41
N ASP A 181 -0.08 -1.36 -5.98
CA ASP A 181 -0.61 -1.84 -7.25
C ASP A 181 -1.26 -0.71 -8.03
N GLU A 182 -1.24 -0.83 -9.35
CA GLU A 182 -1.86 0.10 -10.29
C GLU A 182 -2.73 -0.66 -11.28
N TRP A 183 -3.87 -0.07 -11.59
CA TRP A 183 -4.95 -0.72 -12.29
C TRP A 183 -5.31 0.08 -13.54
N ASP A 184 -5.51 -0.62 -14.64
CA ASP A 184 -6.20 -0.08 -15.81
C ASP A 184 -7.70 -0.36 -15.67
N THR A 185 -8.44 0.61 -15.14
CA THR A 185 -9.87 0.40 -14.84
C THR A 185 -10.78 0.58 -16.07
N ASN A 186 -10.22 0.96 -17.22
CA ASN A 186 -10.99 1.29 -18.42
C ASN A 186 -10.53 0.53 -19.69
N ASP A 187 -9.48 -0.30 -19.58
CA ASP A 187 -8.93 -1.17 -20.63
C ASP A 187 -8.41 -0.38 -21.86
N ASP A 188 -7.86 0.83 -21.63
CA ASP A 188 -7.22 1.64 -22.67
C ASP A 188 -5.70 1.42 -22.79
N GLY A 189 -5.14 0.55 -21.94
CA GLY A 189 -3.73 0.24 -21.85
C GLY A 189 -2.92 1.19 -20.96
N HIS A 190 -3.58 2.07 -20.20
CA HIS A 190 -2.94 2.99 -19.28
C HIS A 190 -3.47 2.83 -17.84
N TYR A 191 -2.53 2.71 -16.89
CA TYR A 191 -2.89 2.70 -15.47
C TYR A 191 -3.49 4.04 -15.05
N ASP A 192 -4.72 4.00 -14.55
CA ASP A 192 -5.49 5.19 -14.16
C ASP A 192 -5.85 5.23 -12.68
N THR A 193 -5.62 4.12 -11.95
CA THR A 193 -5.97 3.98 -10.54
C THR A 193 -4.85 3.31 -9.77
N HIS A 194 -4.28 4.02 -8.80
CA HIS A 194 -3.23 3.49 -7.92
C HIS A 194 -3.81 3.12 -6.55
N THR A 195 -3.35 2.01 -5.96
CA THR A 195 -3.95 1.49 -4.72
C THR A 195 -2.94 1.01 -3.71
N ILE A 196 -3.33 1.03 -2.44
CA ILE A 196 -2.70 0.24 -1.38
C ILE A 196 -3.71 -0.80 -0.91
N ASN A 197 -3.36 -2.08 -0.99
CA ASN A 197 -4.25 -3.21 -0.68
C ASN A 197 -5.57 -3.14 -1.47
N SER A 198 -5.46 -2.90 -2.79
CA SER A 198 -6.60 -2.84 -3.73
C SER A 198 -7.66 -1.80 -3.36
N ARG A 199 -7.27 -0.74 -2.65
CA ARG A 199 -8.10 0.42 -2.33
C ARG A 199 -7.38 1.73 -2.66
N SER A 200 -8.09 2.62 -3.33
CA SER A 200 -7.69 4.00 -3.62
C SER A 200 -8.28 4.92 -2.54
N ALA A 201 -7.54 5.94 -2.13
CA ALA A 201 -8.07 6.94 -1.21
C ALA A 201 -9.30 7.67 -1.80
N PRO A 202 -10.34 7.92 -1.00
CA PRO A 202 -10.38 7.82 0.46
C PRO A 202 -10.82 6.45 1.02
N ASP A 203 -11.09 5.46 0.17
CA ASP A 203 -11.77 4.21 0.53
C ASP A 203 -10.84 3.11 1.05
N TYR A 204 -9.86 3.51 1.87
CA TYR A 204 -8.90 2.60 2.50
C TYR A 204 -9.32 2.16 3.91
N SER A 205 -8.76 1.04 4.36
CA SER A 205 -8.74 0.68 5.78
C SER A 205 -7.44 1.19 6.43
N PRO A 206 -7.52 2.04 7.47
CA PRO A 206 -6.33 2.56 8.13
C PRO A 206 -5.63 1.45 8.95
N MET A 207 -4.30 1.47 8.95
CA MET A 207 -3.48 0.70 9.89
C MET A 207 -3.68 1.28 11.30
N LYS A 208 -3.76 0.43 12.33
CA LYS A 208 -4.08 0.84 13.71
C LYS A 208 -3.09 0.24 14.70
N THR A 209 -2.57 1.04 15.60
CA THR A 209 -1.56 0.64 16.59
C THR A 209 -1.65 1.56 17.82
N ASN A 210 -0.89 1.26 18.87
CA ASN A 210 -0.81 2.06 20.09
C ASN A 210 0.56 2.71 20.22
N VAL A 211 0.66 3.77 21.03
CA VAL A 211 1.95 4.34 21.45
C VAL A 211 2.76 3.26 22.18
N GLY A 212 4.02 3.09 21.79
CA GLY A 212 4.96 2.13 22.36
C GLY A 212 5.08 0.83 21.57
N ASP A 213 4.13 0.54 20.68
CA ASP A 213 4.17 -0.65 19.83
C ASP A 213 5.40 -0.60 18.89
N ARG A 214 6.09 -1.74 18.79
CA ARG A 214 6.99 -2.02 17.68
C ARG A 214 6.16 -2.46 16.48
N VAL A 215 6.27 -1.72 15.38
CA VAL A 215 5.51 -1.95 14.16
C VAL A 215 6.45 -2.43 13.06
N ARG A 216 6.05 -3.47 12.33
CA ARG A 216 6.62 -3.88 11.05
C ARG A 216 5.63 -3.61 9.93
N ILE A 217 6.10 -3.01 8.84
CA ILE A 217 5.32 -2.90 7.59
C ILE A 217 6.08 -3.64 6.50
N VAL A 218 5.41 -4.62 5.89
CA VAL A 218 5.88 -5.34 4.71
C VAL A 218 5.29 -4.65 3.49
N LEU A 219 6.16 -4.04 2.69
CA LEU A 219 5.86 -3.33 1.46
C LEU A 219 6.09 -4.31 0.32
N ALA A 220 5.02 -4.75 -0.34
CA ALA A 220 5.07 -5.61 -1.51
C ALA A 220 4.63 -4.79 -2.73
N ASN A 221 5.52 -4.55 -3.68
CA ASN A 221 5.12 -3.94 -4.94
C ASN A 221 4.75 -5.04 -5.92
N ILE A 222 3.49 -5.09 -6.30
CA ILE A 222 2.98 -6.07 -7.26
C ILE A 222 2.73 -5.47 -8.63
N GLY A 223 2.70 -4.14 -8.70
CA GLY A 223 2.67 -3.38 -9.93
C GLY A 223 3.97 -3.45 -10.72
N PHE A 224 3.91 -2.84 -11.90
CA PHE A 224 4.94 -2.62 -12.89
C PHE A 224 5.59 -1.23 -12.78
N GLU A 225 5.05 -0.32 -11.96
CA GLU A 225 5.64 1.00 -11.68
C GLU A 225 6.59 0.99 -10.45
N PHE A 226 7.44 2.02 -10.35
CA PHE A 226 8.20 2.28 -9.12
C PHE A 226 7.35 3.10 -8.16
N HIS A 227 7.36 2.72 -6.88
CA HIS A 227 6.73 3.50 -5.81
C HIS A 227 7.76 4.06 -4.84
N THR A 228 7.38 5.13 -4.14
CA THR A 228 8.20 5.74 -3.10
C THR A 228 7.44 5.88 -1.77
N PRO A 229 7.23 4.79 -1.01
CA PRO A 229 6.48 4.83 0.25
C PRO A 229 7.06 5.81 1.27
N HIS A 230 6.18 6.56 1.93
CA HIS A 230 6.52 7.50 2.99
C HIS A 230 5.48 7.49 4.10
N LEU A 231 5.94 7.44 5.35
CA LEU A 231 5.11 7.55 6.57
C LEU A 231 5.44 8.84 7.32
N HIS A 232 4.41 9.63 7.56
CA HIS A 232 4.55 10.90 8.24
C HIS A 232 4.84 10.69 9.73
N GLY A 233 5.71 11.54 10.29
CA GLY A 233 5.93 11.63 11.74
C GLY A 233 6.57 10.41 12.41
N GLN A 234 6.91 9.36 11.66
CA GLN A 234 7.62 8.19 12.16
C GLN A 234 8.96 8.06 11.45
N LYS A 235 10.03 7.91 12.22
CA LYS A 235 11.31 7.43 11.67
C LYS A 235 11.25 5.91 11.62
N TRP A 236 11.44 5.32 10.44
CA TRP A 236 11.59 3.87 10.27
C TRP A 236 12.98 3.50 9.79
N ILE A 237 13.31 2.23 9.92
CA ILE A 237 14.50 1.60 9.33
C ILE A 237 14.05 0.53 8.35
N GLU A 238 14.72 0.42 7.20
CA GLU A 238 14.50 -0.68 6.25
C GLU A 238 15.28 -1.89 6.73
N VAL A 239 14.65 -2.95 7.21
CA VAL A 239 15.30 -4.21 7.59
C VAL A 239 15.33 -5.19 6.41
N ASN A 240 16.24 -6.16 6.45
CA ASN A 240 16.36 -7.13 5.35
C ASN A 240 15.10 -8.01 5.24
N ALA A 241 14.48 -8.05 4.06
CA ALA A 241 13.24 -8.80 3.82
C ALA A 241 13.40 -10.34 3.87
N GLY A 242 14.60 -10.87 3.62
CA GLY A 242 14.91 -12.29 3.84
C GLY A 242 15.26 -12.59 5.31
N ASN A 243 15.71 -11.60 6.07
CA ASN A 243 16.01 -11.77 7.49
C ASN A 243 15.98 -10.44 8.26
N PRO A 244 14.86 -10.08 8.91
CA PRO A 244 14.71 -8.85 9.67
C PRO A 244 15.71 -8.67 10.84
N ARG A 245 16.51 -9.68 11.18
CA ARG A 245 17.63 -9.55 12.13
C ARG A 245 18.83 -8.80 11.57
N LEU A 246 19.04 -8.81 10.26
CA LEU A 246 20.21 -8.21 9.64
C LEU A 246 20.06 -6.69 9.57
N PRO A 247 21.15 -5.93 9.83
CA PRO A 247 21.10 -4.47 9.86
C PRO A 247 20.61 -3.92 8.53
N GLY A 248 19.71 -2.97 8.67
CA GLY A 248 19.05 -2.27 7.60
C GLY A 248 19.80 -1.07 7.05
N TRP A 249 19.16 -0.39 6.09
CA TRP A 249 19.54 0.96 5.70
C TRP A 249 18.77 1.98 6.55
N ASP A 250 19.50 2.80 7.32
CA ASP A 250 18.91 3.94 8.04
C ASP A 250 18.66 5.08 7.04
N ASN A 251 17.40 5.24 6.63
CA ASN A 251 16.97 6.36 5.81
C ASN A 251 16.23 7.39 6.66
N PRO A 252 16.91 8.42 7.20
CA PRO A 252 16.28 9.39 8.08
C PRO A 252 15.22 10.25 7.38
N ASN A 253 15.23 10.32 6.04
CA ASN A 253 14.19 11.03 5.28
C ASN A 253 12.88 10.23 5.22
N GLY A 254 12.90 8.94 5.53
CA GLY A 254 11.70 8.10 5.59
C GLY A 254 11.00 7.92 4.24
N VAL A 255 11.69 8.10 3.12
CA VAL A 255 11.18 7.87 1.75
C VAL A 255 12.07 6.82 1.09
N ILE A 256 11.55 5.62 0.86
CA ILE A 256 12.28 4.52 0.21
C ILE A 256 11.73 4.30 -1.19
N SER A 257 12.54 3.80 -2.13
CA SER A 257 12.05 3.32 -3.42
C SER A 257 11.80 1.82 -3.36
N ILE A 258 10.73 1.36 -4.02
CA ILE A 258 10.41 -0.06 -4.22
C ILE A 258 10.07 -0.26 -5.70
N GLY A 259 10.80 -1.17 -6.35
CA GLY A 259 10.60 -1.52 -7.76
C GLY A 259 9.60 -2.64 -7.96
N PRO A 260 9.23 -2.96 -9.22
CA PRO A 260 8.31 -4.05 -9.54
C PRO A 260 8.76 -5.38 -8.94
N ALA A 261 7.82 -6.11 -8.36
CA ALA A 261 8.04 -7.39 -7.69
C ALA A 261 9.05 -7.36 -6.52
N GLU A 262 9.45 -6.17 -6.03
CA GLU A 262 10.27 -6.07 -4.83
C GLU A 262 9.42 -6.16 -3.56
N ILE A 263 10.00 -6.75 -2.52
CA ILE A 263 9.51 -6.65 -1.15
C ILE A 263 10.52 -5.91 -0.30
N LYS A 264 10.05 -4.93 0.46
CA LYS A 264 10.82 -4.22 1.48
C LYS A 264 10.13 -4.31 2.83
N VAL A 265 10.90 -4.41 3.89
CA VAL A 265 10.36 -4.47 5.25
C VAL A 265 10.89 -3.26 6.01
N VAL A 266 9.99 -2.53 6.66
CA VAL A 266 10.37 -1.41 7.52
C VAL A 266 9.89 -1.64 8.95
N GLU A 267 10.70 -1.24 9.91
CA GLU A 267 10.36 -1.30 11.34
C GLU A 267 10.52 0.05 12.03
N PHE A 268 9.65 0.32 13.00
CA PHE A 268 9.69 1.51 13.83
C PHE A 268 8.96 1.29 15.16
N VAL A 269 9.12 2.24 16.08
CA VAL A 269 8.34 2.31 17.32
C VAL A 269 7.48 3.57 17.28
N THR A 270 6.22 3.42 17.62
CA THR A 270 5.22 4.50 17.60
C THR A 270 5.33 5.36 18.85
N ASN A 271 5.86 6.58 18.72
CA ASN A 271 6.16 7.42 19.89
C ASN A 271 5.06 8.44 20.24
N HIS A 272 4.19 8.75 19.28
CA HIS A 272 3.18 9.80 19.41
C HIS A 272 1.84 9.37 18.86
N ALA A 273 0.79 9.54 19.68
CA ALA A 273 -0.58 9.35 19.27
C ALA A 273 -0.97 10.35 18.17
N GLY A 274 -1.84 9.94 17.26
CA GLY A 274 -2.27 10.75 16.13
C GLY A 274 -2.65 9.92 14.90
N THR A 275 -3.12 10.62 13.88
CA THR A 275 -3.38 10.05 12.56
C THR A 275 -2.28 10.53 11.62
N TRP A 276 -1.47 9.60 11.13
CA TRP A 276 -0.33 9.88 10.27
C TRP A 276 -0.62 9.38 8.85
N LEU A 277 -0.28 10.16 7.83
CA LEU A 277 -0.43 9.73 6.45
C LEU A 277 0.66 8.74 6.07
N PHE A 278 0.27 7.72 5.31
CA PHE A 278 1.16 6.76 4.69
C PHE A 278 0.82 6.67 3.20
N HIS A 279 1.73 7.10 2.32
CA HIS A 279 1.41 7.30 0.91
C HIS A 279 2.64 7.19 -0.01
N CYS A 280 2.40 7.13 -1.32
CA CYS A 280 3.45 7.21 -2.34
C CYS A 280 3.97 8.66 -2.46
N HIS A 281 5.28 8.87 -2.57
CA HIS A 281 5.85 10.19 -2.83
C HIS A 281 6.01 10.49 -4.34
N VAL A 282 5.61 9.56 -5.22
CA VAL A 282 5.33 9.85 -6.63
C VAL A 282 3.95 10.51 -6.69
N VAL A 283 3.92 11.84 -6.68
CA VAL A 283 2.70 12.64 -6.49
C VAL A 283 1.54 12.24 -7.41
N PRO A 284 1.75 11.93 -8.71
CA PRO A 284 0.68 11.43 -9.57
C PRO A 284 -0.02 10.17 -9.06
N HIS A 285 0.67 9.28 -8.33
CA HIS A 285 0.10 8.04 -7.79
C HIS A 285 -0.79 8.30 -6.56
N VAL A 286 -0.81 9.55 -6.06
CA VAL A 286 -1.70 10.02 -4.99
C VAL A 286 -2.79 10.95 -5.55
N ALA A 287 -3.08 10.80 -6.84
CA ALA A 287 -4.18 11.47 -7.51
C ALA A 287 -4.95 10.44 -8.35
N ASP A 288 -6.23 10.70 -8.53
CA ASP A 288 -7.11 9.88 -9.36
C ASP A 288 -8.27 10.77 -9.84
N ASP A 289 -8.72 10.60 -11.08
CA ASP A 289 -9.78 11.39 -11.71
C ASP A 289 -9.56 12.91 -11.60
N ARG A 290 -8.28 13.34 -11.69
CA ARG A 290 -7.83 14.73 -11.49
C ARG A 290 -8.18 15.31 -10.10
N LYS A 291 -8.49 14.46 -9.12
CA LYS A 291 -8.67 14.82 -7.72
C LYS A 291 -7.45 14.40 -6.90
N TYR A 292 -7.10 15.24 -5.95
CA TYR A 292 -6.01 15.02 -5.00
C TYR A 292 -6.49 15.45 -3.61
N PRO A 293 -6.27 14.66 -2.54
CA PRO A 293 -5.62 13.34 -2.57
C PRO A 293 -6.60 12.22 -2.97
N ARG A 294 -6.11 11.27 -3.76
CA ARG A 294 -6.70 9.95 -4.06
C ARG A 294 -5.58 8.93 -4.26
N GLY A 295 -5.87 7.70 -4.68
CA GLY A 295 -4.82 6.76 -5.08
C GLY A 295 -4.11 6.11 -3.89
N MET A 296 -2.78 5.96 -3.99
CA MET A 296 -1.90 5.33 -3.00
C MET A 296 -1.71 6.17 -1.74
N LEU A 297 -2.75 6.23 -0.92
CA LEU A 297 -2.73 6.86 0.39
C LEU A 297 -3.61 6.06 1.37
N THR A 298 -3.08 5.82 2.56
CA THR A 298 -3.82 5.35 3.73
C THR A 298 -3.31 6.07 4.97
N GLN A 299 -3.78 5.66 6.15
CA GLN A 299 -3.43 6.25 7.43
C GLN A 299 -2.88 5.20 8.38
N LEU A 300 -1.92 5.63 9.21
CA LEU A 300 -1.56 4.97 10.45
C LEU A 300 -2.22 5.73 11.61
N LYS A 301 -3.14 5.07 12.32
CA LYS A 301 -3.82 5.60 13.51
C LYS A 301 -3.15 5.05 14.78
N VAL A 302 -2.47 5.92 15.51
CA VAL A 302 -1.77 5.60 16.76
C VAL A 302 -2.61 6.08 17.95
N SER A 303 -3.01 5.16 18.82
CA SER A 303 -3.83 5.43 20.02
C SER A 303 -3.00 5.36 21.31
N GLY A 304 -3.50 5.93 22.42
CA GLY A 304 -2.83 5.87 23.73
C GLY A 304 -2.19 7.18 24.17
N GLU A 305 -1.67 7.22 25.40
CA GLU A 305 -1.01 8.41 25.94
C GLU A 305 0.39 8.57 25.34
N SER A 306 0.63 9.67 24.63
CA SER A 306 2.00 10.06 24.30
C SER A 306 2.70 10.47 25.59
N HIS A 307 3.81 9.82 25.95
CA HIS A 307 4.71 10.34 26.97
C HIS A 307 5.39 11.62 26.44
N MET A 308 4.66 12.74 26.47
CA MET A 308 5.27 14.06 26.36
C MET A 308 6.08 14.25 27.63
N SER A 309 7.41 14.18 27.54
CA SER A 309 8.25 14.87 28.51
C SER A 309 7.74 16.31 28.58
N SER A 310 7.34 16.74 29.77
CA SER A 310 6.56 17.94 30.08
C SER A 310 7.34 19.25 29.89
N THR A 311 7.98 19.42 28.73
CA THR A 311 8.64 20.66 28.31
C THR A 311 8.25 21.03 26.89
N GLN A 312 6.95 20.99 26.59
CA GLN A 312 6.40 21.94 25.61
C GLN A 312 5.88 23.15 26.37
N PRO A 313 6.29 24.39 26.03
CA PRO A 313 5.67 25.55 26.62
C PRO A 313 4.20 25.54 26.21
N ALA A 314 3.32 25.57 27.20
CA ALA A 314 1.89 25.73 26.98
C ALA A 314 1.69 26.91 26.03
N ARG A 315 1.11 26.64 24.84
CA ARG A 315 0.62 27.70 23.97
C ARG A 315 -0.66 28.24 24.62
N ASN A 316 -0.48 29.06 25.65
CA ASN A 316 -1.53 29.94 26.15
C ASN A 316 -1.92 30.85 25.00
N GLN A 317 -3.04 30.56 24.35
CA GLN A 317 -3.80 31.57 23.64
C GLN A 317 -4.48 32.47 24.68
N SER A 318 -3.68 33.29 25.33
CA SER A 318 -4.11 34.55 25.91
C SER A 318 -3.28 35.62 25.22
N VAL A 319 -3.86 36.25 24.21
CA VAL A 319 -3.32 37.49 23.67
C VAL A 319 -3.39 38.51 24.82
N GLN A 320 -2.26 38.71 25.51
CA GLN A 320 -2.08 39.88 26.35
C GLN A 320 -1.91 41.08 25.41
N GLU A 321 -2.92 41.95 25.40
CA GLU A 321 -2.80 43.29 24.84
C GLU A 321 -1.71 44.05 25.61
N ASP A 322 -0.54 44.22 25.00
CA ASP A 322 0.43 45.19 25.46
C ASP A 322 -0.12 46.60 25.20
N GLN A 323 -0.59 47.23 26.28
CA GLN A 323 -0.92 48.64 26.33
C GLN A 323 0.37 49.47 26.44
N SER A 324 1.17 49.49 25.37
CA SER A 324 2.21 50.50 25.19
C SER A 324 1.81 51.40 24.02
N GLY A 325 1.27 52.57 24.42
CA GLY A 325 0.66 53.55 23.53
C GLY A 325 1.60 54.04 22.43
N VAL A 326 1.36 53.56 21.21
CA VAL A 326 1.62 54.34 20.01
C VAL A 326 0.26 54.64 19.39
N SER A 327 -0.16 55.89 19.53
CA SER A 327 -1.32 56.49 18.88
C SER A 327 -1.32 56.13 17.39
N ARG A 328 -2.10 55.11 17.01
CA ARG A 328 -2.51 54.92 15.62
C ARG A 328 -3.68 55.83 15.39
N ASN A 329 -3.36 57.01 14.85
CA ASN A 329 -4.30 57.83 14.11
C ASN A 329 -5.10 56.91 13.19
N SER A 330 -6.40 56.83 13.43
CA SER A 330 -7.38 56.25 12.51
C SER A 330 -7.48 57.15 11.28
N GLN A 331 -6.47 57.09 10.42
CA GLN A 331 -6.66 57.42 9.02
C GLN A 331 -6.75 56.09 8.30
N VAL A 332 -7.99 55.69 8.01
CA VAL A 332 -8.29 54.80 6.90
C VAL A 332 -7.67 55.48 5.68
N ALA A 333 -6.48 55.03 5.27
CA ALA A 333 -5.97 55.39 3.96
C ALA A 333 -6.99 54.85 2.98
N SER A 334 -7.69 55.75 2.28
CA SER A 334 -8.58 55.40 1.20
C SER A 334 -7.82 54.51 0.23
N ILE A 335 -8.23 53.24 0.16
CA ILE A 335 -7.84 52.34 -0.92
C ILE A 335 -8.25 53.04 -2.22
N PRO A 336 -7.36 53.22 -3.20
CA PRO A 336 -7.74 53.81 -4.47
C PRO A 336 -8.88 52.98 -5.05
N ASP A 337 -10.05 53.59 -5.15
CA ASP A 337 -11.17 52.96 -5.81
C ASP A 337 -10.79 52.79 -7.29
N TYR A 338 -10.68 51.53 -7.74
CA TYR A 338 -10.48 51.20 -9.14
C TYR A 338 -11.79 51.32 -9.95
N GLN A 339 -12.86 51.88 -9.36
CA GLN A 339 -14.05 52.27 -10.12
C GLN A 339 -13.68 53.28 -11.21
N GLY A 340 -13.97 52.91 -12.47
CA GLY A 340 -13.81 53.78 -13.62
C GLY A 340 -12.54 53.58 -14.45
N ARG A 341 -11.67 52.60 -14.15
CA ARG A 341 -10.60 52.21 -15.08
C ARG A 341 -11.12 51.28 -16.18
N GLU A 342 -10.62 51.43 -17.40
CA GLU A 342 -10.79 50.45 -18.45
C GLU A 342 -10.01 49.18 -18.08
N PHE A 343 -10.73 48.08 -17.87
CA PHE A 343 -10.13 46.75 -17.67
C PHE A 343 -10.08 46.04 -19.02
N PRO A 344 -8.98 45.32 -19.33
CA PRO A 344 -8.92 44.54 -20.56
C PRO A 344 -10.03 43.48 -20.56
N SER A 345 -10.54 43.14 -21.74
CA SER A 345 -11.46 42.02 -21.90
C SER A 345 -10.70 40.71 -21.71
N GLY A 346 -11.28 39.81 -20.91
CA GLY A 346 -10.73 38.48 -20.68
C GLY A 346 -11.29 37.44 -21.66
N LEU A 347 -10.52 36.38 -21.92
CA LEU A 347 -11.00 35.16 -22.58
C LEU A 347 -11.06 34.01 -21.59
N ALA A 348 -12.22 33.34 -21.53
CA ALA A 348 -12.48 32.26 -20.59
C ALA A 348 -11.53 31.05 -20.79
N ASP A 349 -11.19 30.71 -22.03
CA ASP A 349 -10.31 29.57 -22.32
C ASP A 349 -8.91 29.78 -21.74
N ARG A 350 -8.34 30.99 -21.87
CA ARG A 350 -7.06 31.35 -21.23
C ARG A 350 -7.18 31.46 -19.72
N GLY A 351 -8.34 31.91 -19.25
CA GLY A 351 -8.63 32.09 -17.83
C GLY A 351 -8.63 30.78 -17.06
N TYR A 352 -9.05 29.69 -17.69
CA TYR A 352 -8.99 28.35 -17.12
C TYR A 352 -7.56 27.97 -16.74
N ASP A 353 -6.60 28.13 -17.65
CA ASP A 353 -5.20 27.75 -17.40
C ASP A 353 -4.57 28.57 -16.27
N VAL A 354 -4.88 29.87 -16.21
CA VAL A 354 -4.38 30.74 -15.14
C VAL A 354 -5.04 30.36 -13.82
N TYR A 355 -6.34 30.08 -13.81
CA TYR A 355 -7.08 29.67 -12.63
C TYR A 355 -6.58 28.33 -12.08
N ASP A 356 -6.43 27.32 -12.96
CA ASP A 356 -6.01 25.97 -12.59
C ASP A 356 -4.61 25.98 -11.95
N LYS A 357 -3.69 26.78 -12.49
CA LYS A 357 -2.31 26.90 -11.98
C LYS A 357 -2.17 27.72 -10.70
N ASN A 358 -2.99 28.77 -10.52
CA ASN A 358 -2.71 29.80 -9.50
C ASN A 358 -3.78 29.92 -8.42
N CYS A 359 -5.03 29.57 -8.72
CA CYS A 359 -6.18 29.87 -7.86
C CYS A 359 -6.86 28.61 -7.32
N LYS A 360 -6.86 27.52 -8.09
CA LYS A 360 -7.54 26.26 -7.79
C LYS A 360 -7.10 25.64 -6.46
N ALA A 361 -5.82 25.76 -6.10
CA ALA A 361 -5.29 25.18 -4.87
C ALA A 361 -6.02 25.65 -3.58
N CYS A 362 -6.60 26.85 -3.58
CA CYS A 362 -7.41 27.34 -2.47
C CYS A 362 -8.91 27.31 -2.77
N HIS A 363 -9.30 27.62 -4.01
CA HIS A 363 -10.72 27.79 -4.37
C HIS A 363 -11.37 26.51 -4.93
N GLY A 364 -10.63 25.39 -5.00
CA GLY A 364 -11.10 24.07 -5.42
C GLY A 364 -11.34 23.94 -6.92
N ALA A 365 -11.59 22.72 -7.38
CA ALA A 365 -11.95 22.48 -8.78
C ALA A 365 -13.28 23.19 -9.13
N LEU A 366 -13.33 23.83 -10.31
CA LEU A 366 -14.47 24.64 -10.76
C LEU A 366 -14.83 25.79 -9.79
N ALA A 367 -13.92 26.23 -8.92
CA ALA A 367 -14.14 27.33 -7.99
C ALA A 367 -15.27 27.14 -6.96
N LYS A 368 -15.53 25.88 -6.57
CA LYS A 368 -16.55 25.51 -5.58
C LYS A 368 -16.23 25.91 -4.13
N GLY A 369 -14.98 26.31 -3.86
CA GLY A 369 -14.50 26.66 -2.53
C GLY A 369 -14.01 25.43 -1.76
N GLU A 370 -12.86 25.56 -1.13
CA GLU A 370 -12.24 24.56 -0.25
C GLU A 370 -11.60 25.30 0.94
N TYR A 371 -10.30 25.59 0.87
CA TYR A 371 -9.60 26.43 1.86
C TYR A 371 -9.98 27.93 1.74
N GLY A 372 -10.26 28.37 0.51
CA GLY A 372 -10.78 29.70 0.18
C GLY A 372 -12.27 29.66 -0.17
N PRO A 373 -12.96 30.81 -0.16
CA PRO A 373 -14.39 30.87 -0.44
C PRO A 373 -14.73 30.42 -1.87
N ALA A 374 -15.96 29.94 -2.05
CA ALA A 374 -16.50 29.66 -3.38
C ALA A 374 -16.53 30.93 -4.25
N LEU A 375 -16.10 30.81 -5.51
CA LEU A 375 -16.11 31.92 -6.47
C LEU A 375 -17.22 31.76 -7.53
N GLN A 376 -17.81 30.57 -7.68
CA GLN A 376 -18.96 30.38 -8.56
C GLN A 376 -20.09 31.35 -8.20
N GLN A 377 -20.53 32.17 -9.16
CA GLN A 377 -21.56 33.21 -8.99
C GLN A 377 -21.31 34.19 -7.83
N ASN A 378 -20.07 34.30 -7.34
CA ASN A 378 -19.76 35.19 -6.24
C ASN A 378 -20.02 36.65 -6.68
N PRO A 379 -20.77 37.46 -5.90
CA PRO A 379 -21.11 38.84 -6.26
C PRO A 379 -19.88 39.70 -6.60
N ILE A 380 -18.71 39.34 -6.06
CA ILE A 380 -17.46 40.01 -6.37
C ILE A 380 -17.12 40.00 -7.85
N LEU A 381 -17.51 38.96 -8.60
CA LEU A 381 -17.26 38.85 -10.04
C LEU A 381 -17.94 39.95 -10.86
N GLN A 382 -19.06 40.49 -10.35
CA GLN A 382 -19.81 41.58 -10.98
C GLN A 382 -19.29 42.97 -10.58
N ASN A 383 -18.45 43.06 -9.55
CA ASN A 383 -17.82 44.30 -9.12
C ASN A 383 -16.33 44.27 -9.53
N ASN A 384 -16.04 44.76 -10.73
CA ASN A 384 -14.67 44.76 -11.28
C ASN A 384 -13.67 45.44 -10.33
N GLY A 385 -14.00 46.59 -9.74
CA GLY A 385 -13.11 47.26 -8.79
C GLY A 385 -12.75 46.38 -7.60
N MET A 386 -13.73 45.73 -6.98
CA MET A 386 -13.52 44.85 -5.84
C MET A 386 -12.77 43.56 -6.21
N PHE A 387 -13.10 42.93 -7.35
CA PHE A 387 -12.43 41.72 -7.82
C PHE A 387 -10.94 41.98 -8.06
N TRP A 388 -10.63 43.03 -8.82
CA TRP A 388 -9.26 43.39 -9.15
C TRP A 388 -8.46 43.82 -7.93
N THR A 389 -9.05 44.60 -7.03
CA THR A 389 -8.41 44.98 -5.78
C THR A 389 -8.10 43.76 -4.92
N THR A 390 -9.01 42.79 -4.85
CA THR A 390 -8.83 41.56 -4.07
C THR A 390 -7.68 40.71 -4.61
N ILE A 391 -7.52 40.61 -5.94
CA ILE A 391 -6.40 39.86 -6.52
C ILE A 391 -5.09 40.62 -6.36
N LEU A 392 -5.06 41.91 -6.72
CA LEU A 392 -3.84 42.70 -6.70
C LEU A 392 -3.29 42.88 -5.28
N LYS A 393 -4.15 43.15 -4.29
CA LYS A 393 -3.75 43.50 -2.92
C LYS A 393 -3.99 42.40 -1.89
N GLY A 394 -4.64 41.31 -2.28
CA GLY A 394 -5.05 40.26 -1.36
C GLY A 394 -6.24 40.67 -0.48
N ARG A 395 -6.75 39.73 0.30
CA ARG A 395 -7.84 39.95 1.27
C ARG A 395 -7.83 38.89 2.36
N GLY A 396 -7.74 39.31 3.62
CA GLY A 396 -7.64 38.38 4.75
C GLY A 396 -6.37 37.53 4.63
N ASN A 397 -6.53 36.21 4.57
CA ASN A 397 -5.43 35.26 4.38
C ASN A 397 -5.04 35.04 2.91
N MET A 398 -5.79 35.60 1.95
CA MET A 398 -5.43 35.54 0.53
C MET A 398 -4.29 36.54 0.26
N PRO A 399 -3.12 36.10 -0.23
CA PRO A 399 -1.99 36.98 -0.51
C PRO A 399 -2.27 37.90 -1.71
N ALA A 400 -1.48 38.95 -1.84
CA ALA A 400 -1.45 39.83 -3.00
C ALA A 400 -0.81 39.12 -4.22
N TRP A 401 -1.36 39.38 -5.42
CA TRP A 401 -0.89 38.79 -6.69
C TRP A 401 -0.42 39.84 -7.72
N GLU A 402 -0.28 41.10 -7.32
CA GLU A 402 0.14 42.18 -8.22
C GLU A 402 1.49 41.94 -8.90
N ASP A 403 2.43 41.26 -8.22
CA ASP A 403 3.75 40.92 -8.77
C ASP A 403 3.78 39.57 -9.50
N ARG A 404 2.64 38.88 -9.58
CA ARG A 404 2.56 37.47 -10.06
C ARG A 404 1.66 37.29 -11.27
N LEU A 405 0.62 38.11 -11.41
CA LEU A 405 -0.31 38.06 -12.53
C LEU A 405 -0.34 39.38 -13.27
N THR A 406 -0.24 39.30 -14.59
CA THR A 406 -0.47 40.47 -15.46
C THR A 406 -1.95 40.84 -15.46
N SER A 407 -2.25 42.10 -15.79
CA SER A 407 -3.64 42.55 -15.94
C SER A 407 -4.45 41.69 -16.90
N GLN A 408 -3.85 41.22 -18.00
CA GLN A 408 -4.56 40.36 -18.96
C GLN A 408 -4.91 39.00 -18.34
N GLN A 409 -4.01 38.41 -17.55
CA GLN A 409 -4.27 37.15 -16.85
C GLN A 409 -5.37 37.31 -15.80
N ILE A 410 -5.40 38.44 -15.08
CA ILE A 410 -6.47 38.73 -14.11
C ILE A 410 -7.83 38.84 -14.81
N ALA A 411 -7.88 39.54 -15.95
CA ALA A 411 -9.09 39.65 -16.77
C ALA A 411 -9.56 38.28 -17.30
N ASP A 412 -8.63 37.47 -17.80
CA ASP A 412 -8.90 36.13 -18.31
C ASP A 412 -9.48 35.23 -17.19
N VAL A 413 -8.89 35.23 -15.99
CA VAL A 413 -9.44 34.51 -14.82
C VAL A 413 -10.84 34.99 -14.48
N GLN A 414 -11.09 36.30 -14.48
CA GLN A 414 -12.43 36.84 -14.24
C GLN A 414 -13.44 36.38 -15.29
N ALA A 415 -13.04 36.34 -16.56
CA ALA A 415 -13.89 35.87 -17.66
C ALA A 415 -14.21 34.38 -17.51
N TYR A 416 -13.22 33.54 -17.17
CA TYR A 416 -13.43 32.13 -16.86
C TYR A 416 -14.38 31.92 -15.69
N LEU A 417 -14.16 32.59 -14.56
CA LEU A 417 -15.02 32.43 -13.38
C LEU A 417 -16.48 32.82 -13.64
N LYS A 418 -16.72 33.76 -14.56
CA LYS A 418 -18.07 34.16 -14.99
C LYS A 418 -18.78 33.10 -15.85
N THR A 419 -18.08 32.14 -16.45
CA THR A 419 -18.71 31.06 -17.23
C THR A 419 -19.24 29.93 -16.34
N LEU A 420 -18.75 29.83 -15.10
CA LEU A 420 -19.07 28.74 -14.19
C LEU A 420 -20.50 28.86 -13.65
N LYS A 421 -21.29 27.80 -13.87
CA LYS A 421 -22.63 27.63 -13.29
C LYS A 421 -22.54 26.75 -12.03
N PRO A 422 -23.42 26.94 -11.03
CA PRO A 422 -23.53 26.02 -9.91
C PRO A 422 -23.90 24.63 -10.45
N ALA A 423 -23.39 23.60 -9.79
CA ALA A 423 -23.86 22.24 -10.06
C ALA A 423 -25.38 22.17 -9.80
N PRO A 424 -26.16 21.42 -10.58
CA PRO A 424 -27.54 21.12 -10.21
C PRO A 424 -27.55 20.53 -8.78
N PRO A 425 -28.56 20.84 -7.96
CA PRO A 425 -28.69 20.21 -6.65
C PRO A 425 -28.76 18.69 -6.80
N PRO A 426 -28.28 17.93 -5.79
CA PRO A 426 -28.28 16.47 -5.82
C PRO A 426 -29.68 15.88 -6.00
#